data_AF-A0A3B7A7D7-F1
#
_entry.id   AF-A0A3B7A7D7-F1
#
_cell.length_a   1.000
_cell.length_b   1.000
_cell.length_c   1.000
_cell.angle_alpha   90.00
_cell.angle_beta   90.00
_cell.angle_gamma   90.00
#
_symmetry.space_group_name_H-M   'P 1'
#
loop_
_entity.id
_entity.type
_entity.pdbx_description
1 polymer ?
#
loop_
_entity_poly.entity_id
_entity_poly.type
_entity_poly.pdbx_seq_one_letter_code
_entity_poly.pdbx_strand_id
1 'polypeptide(L)' 'MGGGWGCPHEVNDRCLKINNLPCNPGMKGCELYGRYRFADESKNTRYWEKKERAEAPRPAAQPAPSTEDRQTD' A
#
# COMPACT_ATOMS: atom_id res chain seq x y z
N MET A 1 1.93 -27.36 13.45
CA MET A 1 0.92 -26.57 12.70
C MET A 1 1.46 -25.17 12.58
N GLY A 2 1.94 -24.79 11.39
CA GLY A 2 2.60 -23.49 11.18
C GLY A 2 1.63 -22.38 11.53
N GLY A 3 2.06 -21.45 12.39
CA GLY A 3 1.31 -20.25 12.74
C GLY A 3 1.10 -19.42 11.48
N GLY A 4 0.02 -19.72 10.76
CA GLY A 4 -0.40 -18.99 9.59
C GLY A 4 -0.74 -17.58 10.05
N TRP A 5 0.04 -16.62 9.59
CA TRP A 5 -0.31 -15.22 9.74
C TRP A 5 -1.66 -15.02 9.03
N GLY A 6 -2.74 -14.98 9.81
CA GLY A 6 -4.09 -14.73 9.33
C GLY A 6 -4.27 -13.25 9.06
N CYS A 7 -5.05 -12.90 8.03
CA CYS A 7 -5.36 -11.51 7.73
C CYS A 7 -6.36 -10.99 8.77
N PRO A 8 -6.10 -9.87 9.48
CA PRO A 8 -6.98 -9.37 10.53
C PRO A 8 -8.35 -8.89 10.02
N HIS A 9 -8.50 -8.74 8.70
CA HIS A 9 -9.74 -8.34 8.04
C HIS A 9 -10.43 -9.50 7.31
N GLU A 10 -9.93 -10.72 7.46
CA GLU A 10 -10.51 -11.91 6.87
C GLU A 10 -11.59 -12.49 7.80
N VAL A 11 -12.77 -12.70 7.24
CA VAL A 11 -13.91 -13.35 7.90
C VAL A 11 -14.58 -14.24 6.86
N ASN A 12 -14.69 -15.54 7.13
CA ASN A 12 -15.27 -16.54 6.21
C ASN A 12 -14.65 -16.46 4.80
N ASP A 13 -13.31 -16.46 4.71
CA ASP A 13 -12.55 -16.38 3.45
C ASP A 13 -12.77 -15.06 2.65
N ARG A 14 -13.40 -14.05 3.25
CA ARG A 14 -13.69 -12.77 2.63
C ARG A 14 -13.00 -11.62 3.33
N CYS A 15 -12.54 -10.65 2.55
CA CYS A 15 -11.88 -9.45 3.03
C CYS A 15 -12.91 -8.35 3.30
N LEU A 16 -13.11 -8.01 4.57
CA LEU A 16 -14.00 -6.91 4.95
C LEU A 16 -13.46 -5.53 4.57
N LYS A 17 -12.15 -5.43 4.34
CA LYS A 17 -11.50 -4.18 3.93
C LYS A 17 -11.77 -3.83 2.47
N ILE A 18 -12.01 -4.83 1.62
CA ILE A 18 -12.33 -4.63 0.20
C ILE A 18 -13.54 -5.45 -0.19
N ASN A 19 -14.71 -4.79 -0.15
CA ASN A 19 -15.96 -5.20 -0.80
C ASN A 19 -16.32 -6.70 -0.66
N ASN A 20 -15.97 -7.34 0.47
CA ASN A 20 -16.17 -8.77 0.70
C ASN A 20 -15.60 -9.69 -0.39
N LEU A 21 -14.50 -9.30 -1.04
CA LEU A 21 -13.82 -10.12 -2.04
C LEU A 21 -13.07 -11.30 -1.39
N PRO A 22 -12.74 -12.36 -2.14
CA PRO A 22 -11.93 -13.47 -1.63
C PRO A 22 -10.60 -12.97 -1.02
N CYS A 23 -10.33 -13.35 0.23
CA CYS A 23 -9.19 -12.85 0.97
C CYS A 23 -7.93 -13.70 0.68
N ASN A 24 -7.14 -13.26 -0.28
CA ASN A 24 -5.88 -13.91 -0.63
C ASN A 24 -4.66 -13.07 -0.21
N PRO A 25 -3.60 -13.68 0.36
CA PRO A 25 -2.35 -12.98 0.65
C PRO A 25 -1.76 -12.34 -0.61
N GLY A 26 -1.37 -11.08 -0.49
CA GLY A 26 -0.79 -10.31 -1.60
C GLY A 26 -1.81 -9.70 -2.56
N MET A 27 -3.11 -9.85 -2.33
CA MET A 27 -4.13 -9.12 -3.08
C MET A 27 -4.38 -7.74 -2.49
N LYS A 28 -5.00 -6.86 -3.29
CA LYS A 28 -5.49 -5.55 -2.83
C LYS A 28 -6.31 -5.76 -1.56
N GLY A 29 -5.99 -5.01 -0.50
CA GLY A 29 -6.67 -5.12 0.80
C GLY A 29 -5.92 -5.95 1.85
N CYS A 30 -5.01 -6.83 1.42
CA CYS A 30 -4.09 -7.50 2.33
C CYS A 30 -3.07 -6.50 2.89
N GLU A 31 -2.74 -6.58 4.18
CA GLU A 31 -1.74 -5.67 4.78
C GLU A 31 -0.33 -5.88 4.21
N LEU A 32 -0.06 -7.06 3.68
CA LEU A 32 1.21 -7.39 3.01
C LEU A 32 1.31 -6.78 1.61
N TYR A 33 0.19 -6.35 1.02
CA TYR A 33 0.15 -5.84 -0.36
C TYR A 33 1.08 -4.64 -0.54
N GLY A 34 2.10 -4.80 -1.39
CA GLY A 34 3.11 -3.77 -1.65
C GLY A 34 4.14 -3.54 -0.53
N ARG A 35 4.08 -4.30 0.57
CA ARG A 35 5.11 -4.29 1.62
C ARG A 35 6.14 -5.38 1.42
N TYR A 36 5.69 -6.55 0.97
CA TYR A 36 6.53 -7.72 0.75
C TYR A 36 6.43 -8.18 -0.71
N ARG A 37 7.49 -8.85 -1.17
CA ARG A 37 7.50 -9.56 -2.44
C ARG A 37 6.99 -10.98 -2.24
N PHE A 38 6.03 -11.38 -3.06
CA PHE A 38 5.53 -12.75 -3.16
C PHE A 38 6.30 -13.54 -4.22
N ALA A 39 6.32 -14.88 -4.09
CA ALA A 39 6.89 -15.75 -5.12
C ALA A 39 6.11 -15.66 -6.45
N ASP A 40 4.80 -15.47 -6.36
CA ASP A 40 3.94 -15.17 -7.50
C ASP A 40 4.05 -13.69 -7.87
N GLU A 41 4.54 -13.41 -9.08
CA GLU A 41 4.77 -12.04 -9.56
C GLU A 41 3.48 -11.25 -9.82
N SER A 42 2.36 -11.92 -10.09
CA SER A 42 1.07 -11.27 -10.34
C SER A 42 0.57 -10.45 -9.15
N LYS A 43 1.08 -10.74 -7.95
CA LYS A 43 0.73 -10.07 -6.68
C LYS A 43 1.67 -8.91 -6.33
N ASN A 44 2.74 -8.73 -7.10
CA ASN A 44 3.81 -7.79 -6.78
C ASN A 44 3.69 -6.42 -7.46
N THR A 45 2.63 -6.16 -8.24
CA THR A 45 2.45 -4.89 -8.97
C THR A 45 2.70 -3.67 -8.08
N ARG A 46 2.04 -3.62 -6.93
CA ARG A 46 2.18 -2.50 -5.98
C ARG A 46 3.57 -2.41 -5.34
N TYR A 47 4.22 -3.55 -5.13
CA TYR A 47 5.56 -3.58 -4.57
C TYR A 47 6.55 -2.91 -5.53
N TRP A 48 6.44 -3.20 -6.83
CA TRP A 48 7.26 -2.59 -7.87
C TRP A 48 6.97 -1.10 -8.05
N GLU A 49 5.69 -0.69 -8.15
CA GLU A 49 5.32 0.73 -8.21
C GLU A 49 5.93 1.55 -7.07
N LYS A 50 5.99 0.97 -5.86
CA LYS A 50 6.55 1.64 -4.68
C LYS A 50 8.08 1.71 -4.76
N LYS A 51 8.72 0.65 -5.23
CA LYS A 51 10.17 0.58 -5.49
C LYS A 51 10.59 1.63 -6.51
N GLU A 52 9.92 1.66 -7.66
CA GLU A 52 10.16 2.63 -8.73
C GLU A 52 9.97 4.07 -8.24
N ARG A 53 8.92 4.35 -7.46
CA ARG A 53 8.73 5.68 -6.86
C ARG A 53 9.82 6.08 -5.87
N ALA A 54 10.37 5.11 -5.14
CA ALA A 54 11.44 5.38 -4.17
C ALA A 54 12.79 5.59 -4.85
N GLU A 55 13.02 4.91 -5.97
CA GLU A 55 14.25 4.97 -6.78
C GLU A 55 14.21 6.13 -7.78
N ALA A 56 13.02 6.60 -8.18
CA ALA A 56 12.88 7.80 -8.98
C ALA A 56 13.50 8.99 -8.25
N PRO A 57 14.30 9.83 -8.95
CA PRO A 57 14.80 11.06 -8.36
C PRO A 57 13.60 11.85 -7.88
N ARG A 58 13.49 12.00 -6.55
CA ARG A 58 12.45 12.86 -5.96
C ARG A 58 12.63 14.23 -6.61
N PRO A 59 11.62 14.79 -7.29
CA PRO A 59 11.67 16.21 -7.58
C PRO A 59 11.89 16.88 -6.23
N ALA A 60 12.96 17.68 -6.12
CA ALA A 60 13.36 18.34 -4.89
C ALA A 60 12.09 18.85 -4.20
N ALA A 61 11.89 18.44 -2.93
CA ALA A 61 10.71 18.76 -2.15
C ALA A 61 10.32 20.20 -2.45
N GLN A 62 9.20 20.39 -3.14
CA GLN A 62 8.73 21.73 -3.45
C GLN A 62 8.58 22.41 -2.09
N PRO A 63 9.25 23.55 -1.85
CA PRO A 63 9.09 24.25 -0.59
C PRO A 63 7.59 24.47 -0.41
N ALA A 64 7.08 24.08 0.76
CA ALA A 64 5.68 24.25 1.10
C ALA A 64 5.25 25.68 0.76
N PRO A 65 4.06 25.92 0.19
CA PRO A 65 3.62 27.28 -0.10
C PRO A 65 3.59 28.06 1.23
N SER A 66 4.56 28.95 1.41
CA SER A 66 4.66 29.83 2.56
C SER A 66 3.38 30.63 2.65
N THR A 67 2.72 30.55 3.80
CA THR A 67 1.44 31.19 4.12
C THR A 67 1.62 32.68 4.42
N GLU A 68 2.58 33.35 3.78
CA GLU A 68 3.00 34.71 4.10
C GLU A 68 2.14 35.80 3.42
N ASP A 69 1.32 35.43 2.43
CA ASP A 69 0.44 36.38 1.72
C ASP A 69 -0.95 36.50 2.40
N ARG A 70 -0.95 36.67 3.73
CA ARG A 70 -2.19 36.88 4.50
C ARG A 70 -2.09 37.98 5.54
N GLN A 71 -1.29 39.02 5.25
CA GLN A 71 -1.25 40.24 6.05
C GLN A 71 -1.10 41.48 5.17
N THR A 72 -2.22 41.98 4.64
CA THR A 72 -2.42 43.40 4.29
C THR A 72 -3.91 43.67 4.38
N ASP A 73 -4.34 44.18 5.53
CA ASP A 73 -5.21 45.36 5.74
C ASP A 73 -5.50 45.47 7.25
#